data_AF-A0A1W2BRX0-F1
#
_entry.id   AF-A0A1W2BRX0-F1
#
_cell.length_a   1.000
_cell.length_b   1.000
_cell.length_c   1.000
_cell.angle_alpha   90.00
_cell.angle_beta   90.00
_cell.angle_gamma   90.00
#
_symmetry.space_group_name_H-M   'P 1'
#
loop_
_entity.id
_entity.type
_entity.pdbx_description
1 polymer ?
#
loop_
_entity_poly.entity_id
_entity_poly.type
_entity_poly.pdbx_seq_one_letter_code
_entity_poly.pdbx_strand_id
1 'polypeptide(L)'
;MPFQQGLGPFIFAAAFMAISLLIQWAVSRRMDPERAWRYTQFANAGAMFGALFGTQLRTSEYLGGEFYYGRTDTLPGPSAIMLMLGIYASLRVLVTSYVQYRKNRDDPELSKKLIKDAVGSLAILSGVFAAGIFMEALQRS
;
A
#
# COMPACT_ATOMS: atom_id res chain seq x y z
N MET A 1 -19.37 14.84 -20.05
CA MET A 1 -18.07 15.19 -19.45
C MET A 1 -17.17 13.98 -19.63
N PRO A 2 -16.03 14.06 -20.32
CA PRO A 2 -15.13 12.91 -20.37
C PRO A 2 -14.57 12.73 -18.97
N PHE A 3 -14.81 11.57 -18.36
CA PHE A 3 -14.04 11.13 -17.19
C PHE A 3 -12.57 11.34 -17.53
N GLN A 4 -11.80 12.00 -16.65
CA GLN A 4 -10.35 12.15 -16.82
C GLN A 4 -9.72 10.77 -16.99
N GLN A 5 -9.55 10.35 -18.25
CA GLN A 5 -8.81 9.15 -18.65
C GLN A 5 -7.37 9.37 -18.15
N GLY A 6 -6.86 8.43 -17.35
CA GLY A 6 -5.60 8.56 -16.62
C GLY A 6 -5.68 8.53 -15.08
N LEU A 7 -6.78 8.98 -14.44
CA LEU A 7 -6.90 8.98 -12.96
C LEU A 7 -7.85 7.91 -12.41
N GLY A 8 -8.80 7.42 -13.21
CA GLY A 8 -9.76 6.38 -12.80
C GLY A 8 -9.12 5.13 -12.18
N PRO A 9 -8.07 4.55 -12.79
CA PRO A 9 -7.38 3.38 -12.25
C PRO A 9 -6.72 3.63 -10.89
N PHE A 10 -6.17 4.83 -10.67
CA PHE A 10 -5.56 5.24 -9.41
C PHE A 10 -6.58 5.44 -8.31
N ILE A 11 -7.70 6.10 -8.63
CA ILE A 11 -8.80 6.31 -7.68
C ILE A 11 -9.36 4.97 -7.24
N PHE A 12 -9.50 4.02 -8.17
CA PHE A 12 -9.97 2.67 -7.87
C PHE A 12 -8.98 1.90 -6.98
N ALA A 13 -7.69 1.88 -7.32
CA ALA A 13 -6.66 1.25 -6.49
C ALA A 13 -6.59 1.89 -5.08
N ALA A 14 -6.66 3.21 -4.99
CA ALA A 14 -6.69 3.94 -3.73
C ALA A 14 -7.95 3.61 -2.90
N ALA A 15 -9.11 3.42 -3.53
CA ALA A 15 -10.34 3.02 -2.85
C ALA A 15 -10.20 1.62 -2.22
N PHE A 16 -9.63 0.64 -2.94
CA PHE A 16 -9.35 -0.68 -2.37
C PHE A 16 -8.39 -0.62 -1.20
N MET A 17 -7.30 0.14 -1.33
CA MET A 17 -6.33 0.35 -0.24
C MET A 17 -6.99 1.01 0.97
N ALA A 18 -7.84 2.02 0.77
CA ALA A 18 -8.57 2.68 1.85
C ALA A 18 -9.55 1.74 2.55
N ILE A 19 -10.32 0.95 1.80
CA ILE A 19 -11.24 -0.06 2.35
C ILE A 19 -10.46 -1.11 3.16
N SER A 20 -9.33 -1.59 2.63
CA SER A 20 -8.47 -2.54 3.35
C SER A 20 -7.92 -1.97 4.65
N LEU A 21 -7.50 -0.71 4.67
CA LEU A 21 -7.06 -0.02 5.89
C LEU A 21 -8.23 0.13 6.88
N LEU A 22 -9.43 0.48 6.42
CA LEU A 22 -10.63 0.57 7.25
C LEU A 22 -10.99 -0.77 7.91
N ILE A 23 -10.93 -1.87 7.17
CA ILE A 23 -11.15 -3.22 7.70
C ILE A 23 -10.10 -3.55 8.76
N GLN A 24 -8.81 -3.31 8.46
CA GLN A 24 -7.72 -3.55 9.40
C GLN A 24 -7.87 -2.73 10.69
N TRP A 25 -8.28 -1.47 10.56
CA TRP A 25 -8.56 -0.60 11.69
C TRP A 25 -9.70 -1.15 12.55
N ALA A 26 -10.84 -1.47 11.92
CA ALA A 26 -12.03 -1.94 12.62
C ALA A 26 -11.77 -3.26 13.36
N VAL A 27 -11.05 -4.18 12.72
CA VAL A 27 -10.63 -5.45 13.31
C VAL A 27 -9.64 -5.22 14.45
N SER A 28 -8.58 -4.44 14.23
CA SER A 28 -7.54 -4.18 15.23
C SER A 28 -8.10 -3.50 16.48
N ARG A 29 -9.16 -2.70 16.32
CA ARG A 29 -9.83 -2.04 17.44
C ARG A 29 -10.68 -3.01 18.28
N ARG A 30 -11.24 -4.06 17.68
CA ARG A 30 -12.23 -4.95 18.33
C ARG A 30 -11.68 -6.31 18.73
N MET A 31 -10.62 -6.78 18.09
CA MET A 31 -10.09 -8.13 18.25
C MET A 31 -8.70 -8.14 18.88
N ASP A 32 -8.31 -9.29 19.42
CA ASP A 32 -6.97 -9.51 19.94
C ASP A 32 -5.96 -9.66 18.81
N PRO A 33 -4.65 -9.38 19.05
CA PRO A 33 -3.65 -9.28 18.00
C PRO A 33 -3.59 -10.52 17.08
N GLU A 34 -3.68 -11.73 17.63
CA GLU A 34 -3.64 -12.97 16.84
C GLU A 34 -4.85 -13.14 15.92
N ARG A 35 -6.06 -12.82 16.40
CA ARG A 35 -7.26 -12.87 15.58
C ARG A 35 -7.26 -11.76 14.55
N ALA A 36 -6.82 -10.56 14.94
CA ALA A 36 -6.72 -9.41 14.05
C ALA A 36 -5.72 -9.63 12.90
N TRP A 37 -4.64 -10.37 13.15
CA TRP A 37 -3.65 -10.70 12.12
C TRP A 37 -4.25 -11.46 10.94
N ARG A 38 -5.15 -12.42 11.18
CA ARG A 38 -5.77 -13.22 10.10
C ARG A 38 -6.60 -12.36 9.15
N TYR A 39 -7.40 -11.44 9.67
CA TYR A 39 -8.19 -10.52 8.84
C TYR A 39 -7.32 -9.46 8.16
N THR A 40 -6.21 -9.08 8.80
CA THR A 40 -5.21 -8.21 8.17
C THR A 40 -4.66 -8.84 6.89
N GLN A 41 -4.46 -10.16 6.85
CA GLN A 41 -4.02 -10.86 5.63
C GLN A 41 -5.06 -10.78 4.50
N PHE A 42 -6.35 -10.98 4.79
CA PHE A 42 -7.41 -10.83 3.80
C PHE A 42 -7.52 -9.39 3.28
N ALA A 43 -7.39 -8.39 4.16
CA ALA A 43 -7.36 -7.00 3.77
C ALA A 43 -6.13 -6.66 2.89
N ASN A 44 -4.96 -7.26 3.16
CA ASN A 44 -3.79 -7.11 2.28
C ASN A 44 -4.01 -7.70 0.90
N ALA A 45 -4.61 -8.89 0.82
CA ALA A 45 -4.97 -9.47 -0.47
C ALA A 45 -5.88 -8.51 -1.26
N GLY A 46 -6.89 -7.92 -0.61
CA GLY A 46 -7.75 -6.90 -1.24
C GLY A 46 -7.00 -5.67 -1.75
N ALA A 47 -6.03 -5.16 -0.98
CA ALA A 47 -5.20 -4.03 -1.41
C ALA A 47 -4.26 -4.39 -2.58
N MET A 48 -3.70 -5.60 -2.58
CA MET A 48 -2.90 -6.11 -3.69
C MET A 48 -3.74 -6.30 -4.96
N PHE A 49 -4.97 -6.82 -4.85
CA PHE A 49 -5.90 -6.90 -5.97
C PHE A 49 -6.22 -5.51 -6.52
N GLY A 50 -6.49 -4.52 -5.66
CA GLY A 50 -6.71 -3.14 -6.06
C GLY A 50 -5.51 -2.52 -6.79
N ALA A 51 -4.30 -2.76 -6.29
CA ALA A 51 -3.06 -2.30 -6.93
C ALA A 51 -2.85 -2.95 -8.31
N LEU A 52 -3.03 -4.27 -8.42
CA LEU A 52 -2.86 -5.02 -9.67
C LEU A 52 -3.92 -4.63 -10.71
N PHE A 53 -5.18 -4.45 -10.31
CA PHE A 53 -6.25 -4.00 -11.21
C PHE A 53 -6.03 -2.55 -11.68
N GLY A 54 -5.68 -1.65 -10.77
CA GLY A 54 -5.33 -0.27 -11.12
C GLY A 54 -4.15 -0.21 -12.08
N THR A 55 -3.20 -1.14 -11.94
CA THR A 55 -2.07 -1.29 -12.88
C THR A 55 -2.56 -1.72 -14.25
N GLN A 56 -3.31 -2.83 -14.35
CA GLN A 56 -3.77 -3.39 -15.62
C GLN A 56 -4.59 -2.39 -16.45
N LEU A 57 -5.46 -1.62 -15.79
CA LEU A 57 -6.24 -0.58 -16.45
C LEU A 57 -5.33 0.52 -17.01
N ARG A 58 -4.26 0.88 -16.29
CA ARG A 58 -3.28 1.90 -16.73
C ARG A 58 -2.30 1.39 -17.80
N THR A 59 -1.96 0.09 -17.83
CA THR A 59 -1.07 -0.47 -18.85
C THR A 59 -1.66 -0.29 -20.26
N SER A 60 -2.99 -0.35 -20.40
CA SER A 60 -3.67 -0.10 -21.68
C SER A 60 -3.55 1.36 -22.13
N GLU A 61 -3.57 2.31 -21.19
CA GLU A 61 -3.39 3.75 -21.45
C GLU A 61 -1.92 4.07 -21.80
N TYR A 62 -0.96 3.39 -21.16
CA TYR A 62 0.48 3.50 -21.44
C TYR A 62 0.85 2.95 -22.82
N LEU A 63 0.27 1.80 -23.21
CA LEU A 63 0.49 1.18 -24.52
C LEU A 63 -0.30 1.88 -25.65
N GLY A 64 -1.42 2.54 -25.33
CA GLY A 64 -2.32 3.15 -26.31
C GLY A 64 -2.17 4.67 -26.50
N GLY A 65 -1.63 5.41 -25.52
CA GLY A 65 -1.69 6.88 -25.48
C GLY A 65 -0.35 7.62 -25.38
N GLU A 66 0.70 7.03 -24.80
CA GLU A 66 1.94 7.77 -24.48
C GLU A 66 3.03 7.75 -25.58
N PHE A 67 2.86 7.01 -26.68
CA PHE A 67 3.73 7.17 -27.85
C PHE A 67 3.37 8.37 -28.75
N TYR A 68 2.22 9.04 -28.52
CA TYR A 68 1.68 10.01 -29.49
C TYR A 68 1.82 11.50 -29.11
N TYR A 69 2.18 11.85 -27.86
CA TYR A 69 2.14 13.28 -27.42
C TYR A 69 3.31 13.79 -26.56
N GLY A 70 4.45 13.09 -26.50
CA GLY A 70 5.72 13.67 -26.04
C GLY A 70 5.74 14.28 -24.62
N ARG A 71 4.80 13.91 -23.74
CA ARG A 71 4.74 14.34 -22.34
C ARG A 71 5.16 13.20 -21.43
N THR A 72 6.36 13.27 -20.88
CA THR A 72 6.93 12.30 -19.93
C THR A 72 6.89 12.84 -18.49
N ASP A 73 5.74 13.35 -18.04
CA ASP A 73 5.56 13.83 -16.66
C ASP A 73 4.88 12.80 -15.75
N THR A 74 4.56 11.62 -16.28
CA THR A 74 3.91 10.53 -15.55
C THR A 74 4.98 9.61 -14.95
N LEU A 75 4.93 9.39 -13.63
CA LEU A 75 5.72 8.32 -13.01
C LEU A 75 5.46 7.00 -13.77
N PRO A 76 6.52 6.25 -14.16
CA PRO A 76 6.37 4.97 -14.85
C PRO A 76 5.41 4.09 -14.07
N GLY A 77 4.57 3.34 -14.79
CA GLY A 77 3.59 2.41 -14.20
C GLY A 77 4.15 1.61 -13.02
N PRO A 78 5.30 0.91 -13.17
CA PRO A 78 5.95 0.14 -12.10
C PRO A 78 6.28 0.95 -10.84
N SER A 79 6.83 2.15 -11.00
CA SER A 79 7.26 3.01 -9.90
C SER A 79 6.09 3.61 -9.13
N ALA A 80 5.04 4.01 -9.84
CA ALA A 80 3.81 4.49 -9.21
C ALA A 80 3.17 3.40 -8.34
N ILE A 81 3.23 2.14 -8.77
CA ILE A 81 2.69 1.00 -8.01
C ILE A 81 3.53 0.73 -6.77
N MET A 82 4.86 0.74 -6.89
CA MET A 82 5.76 0.57 -5.74
C MET A 82 5.55 1.67 -4.71
N LEU A 83 5.32 2.91 -5.15
CA LEU A 83 5.02 4.04 -4.27
C LEU A 83 3.65 3.87 -3.58
N MET A 84 2.60 3.49 -4.30
CA MET A 84 1.28 3.23 -3.70
C MET A 84 1.30 2.08 -2.70
N LEU A 85 1.98 0.97 -3.03
CA LEU A 85 2.14 -0.16 -2.12
C LEU A 85 2.97 0.21 -0.89
N GLY A 86 4.01 1.02 -1.07
CA GLY A 86 4.81 1.57 0.03
C GLY A 86 3.97 2.41 0.98
N ILE A 87 3.20 3.38 0.46
CA ILE A 87 2.28 4.22 1.25
C ILE A 87 1.26 3.35 1.99
N TYR A 88 0.60 2.42 1.29
CA TYR A 88 -0.39 1.53 1.90
C TYR A 88 0.21 0.73 3.05
N ALA A 89 1.39 0.16 2.85
CA ALA A 89 2.02 -0.66 3.87
C ALA A 89 2.50 0.15 5.08
N SER A 90 2.99 1.38 4.87
CA SER A 90 3.32 2.31 5.97
C SER A 90 2.08 2.66 6.79
N LEU A 91 0.97 2.98 6.12
CA LEU A 91 -0.31 3.27 6.77
C LEU A 91 -0.86 2.04 7.50
N ARG A 92 -0.69 0.84 6.94
CA ARG A 92 -1.08 -0.40 7.61
C ARG A 92 -0.37 -0.56 8.95
N VAL A 93 0.95 -0.35 9.03
CA VAL A 93 1.69 -0.47 10.30
C VAL A 93 1.09 0.46 11.36
N LEU A 94 0.73 1.68 10.97
CA LEU A 94 0.05 2.64 11.84
C LEU A 94 -1.34 2.14 12.27
N VAL A 95 -2.11 1.59 11.34
CA VAL A 95 -3.49 1.16 11.60
C VAL A 95 -3.56 -0.14 12.42
N THR A 96 -2.57 -1.03 12.29
CA THR A 96 -2.56 -2.31 13.02
C THR A 96 -1.77 -2.21 14.31
N SER A 97 -0.47 -1.91 14.22
CA SER A 97 0.45 -2.04 15.35
C SER A 97 0.26 -0.92 16.36
N TYR A 98 0.02 0.31 15.91
CA TYR A 98 -0.24 1.42 16.84
C TYR A 98 -1.63 1.34 17.50
N VAL A 99 -2.67 0.88 16.78
CA VAL A 99 -3.99 0.67 17.40
C VAL A 99 -3.92 -0.43 18.47
N GLN A 100 -3.26 -1.55 18.17
CA GLN A 100 -3.08 -2.64 19.14
C GLN A 100 -2.16 -2.24 20.30
N TYR A 101 -1.10 -1.47 20.05
CA TYR A 101 -0.26 -0.92 21.11
C TYR A 101 -1.09 -0.05 22.07
N ARG A 102 -1.91 0.85 21.54
CA ARG A 102 -2.76 1.73 22.35
C ARG A 102 -3.78 0.95 23.18
N LYS A 103 -4.36 -0.11 22.62
CA LYS A 103 -5.31 -1.00 23.31
C LYS A 103 -4.64 -1.77 24.45
N ASN A 104 -3.40 -2.19 24.27
CA ASN A 104 -2.69 -3.08 25.20
C ASN A 104 -1.49 -2.40 25.89
N ARG A 105 -1.53 -1.07 26.08
CA ARG A 105 -0.36 -0.31 26.56
C ARG A 105 0.10 -0.74 27.96
N ASP A 106 -0.84 -1.23 28.76
CA ASP A 106 -0.61 -1.59 30.15
C ASP A 106 0.03 -2.99 30.28
N ASP A 107 0.13 -3.74 29.18
CA ASP A 107 0.94 -4.95 29.04
C ASP A 107 2.31 -4.59 28.42
N PRO A 108 3.39 -4.49 29.23
CA PRO A 108 4.70 -4.08 28.75
C PRO A 108 5.39 -5.11 27.87
N GLU A 109 5.09 -6.41 28.01
CA GLU A 109 5.68 -7.46 27.17
C GLU A 109 5.05 -7.43 25.77
N LEU A 110 3.71 -7.37 25.72
CA LEU A 110 2.98 -7.28 24.47
C LEU A 110 3.28 -5.96 23.74
N SER A 111 3.38 -4.86 24.47
CA SER A 111 3.74 -3.55 23.91
C SER A 111 5.11 -3.55 23.25
N LYS A 112 6.13 -4.12 23.91
CA LYS A 112 7.49 -4.26 23.33
C LYS A 112 7.47 -5.11 22.05
N LYS A 113 6.73 -6.21 22.05
CA LYS A 113 6.57 -7.08 20.88
C LYS A 113 5.93 -6.32 19.71
N LEU A 114 4.84 -5.60 19.95
CA LEU A 114 4.14 -4.83 18.92
C LEU A 114 4.99 -3.69 18.35
N ILE A 115 5.78 -3.01 19.18
CA ILE A 115 6.73 -1.98 18.74
C ILE A 115 7.83 -2.61 17.87
N LYS A 116 8.41 -3.74 18.30
CA LYS A 116 9.45 -4.43 17.52
C LYS A 116 8.93 -4.88 16.16
N ASP A 117 7.71 -5.43 16.11
CA ASP A 117 7.06 -5.83 14.87
C ASP A 117 6.78 -4.62 13.96
N ALA A 118 6.37 -3.48 14.53
CA ALA A 118 6.15 -2.25 13.77
C ALA A 118 7.46 -1.72 13.15
N VAL A 119 8.54 -1.67 13.94
CA VAL A 119 9.87 -1.23 13.48
C VAL A 119 10.41 -2.19 12.40
N GLY A 120 10.31 -3.50 12.62
CA GLY A 120 10.71 -4.50 11.63
C GLY A 120 9.93 -4.36 10.33
N SER A 121 8.62 -4.12 10.42
CA SER A 121 7.78 -3.87 9.24
C SER A 121 8.20 -2.60 8.50
N LEU A 122 8.45 -1.49 9.21
CA LEU A 122 8.91 -0.24 8.58
C LEU A 122 10.28 -0.38 7.90
N ALA A 123 11.20 -1.14 8.49
CA ALA A 123 12.51 -1.40 7.89
C ALA A 123 12.38 -2.19 6.58
N ILE A 124 11.52 -3.23 6.55
CA ILE A 124 11.24 -4.00 5.33
C ILE A 124 10.64 -3.10 4.26
N LEU A 125 9.67 -2.24 4.62
CA LEU A 125 9.04 -1.32 3.67
C LEU A 125 10.00 -0.27 3.12
N SER A 126 10.91 0.23 3.96
CA SER A 126 11.97 1.14 3.52
C SER A 126 12.90 0.46 2.51
N GLY A 127 13.21 -0.83 2.73
CA GLY A 127 13.98 -1.64 1.77
C GLY A 127 13.26 -1.84 0.43
N VAL A 128 11.96 -2.14 0.45
CA VAL A 128 11.14 -2.27 -0.77
C VAL A 128 11.07 -0.95 -1.53
N PHE A 129 10.91 0.17 -0.83
CA PHE A 129 10.88 1.50 -1.43
C PHE A 129 12.23 1.86 -2.08
N ALA A 130 13.34 1.61 -1.39
CA ALA A 130 14.69 1.82 -1.93
C ALA A 130 14.97 0.94 -3.16
N ALA A 131 14.55 -0.32 -3.14
CA ALA A 131 14.69 -1.23 -4.28
C ALA A 131 13.87 -0.76 -5.49
N GLY A 132 12.66 -0.24 -5.26
CA GLY A 132 11.83 0.34 -6.32
C GLY A 132 12.49 1.53 -7.00
N ILE A 133 13.05 2.47 -6.21
CA ILE A 133 13.80 3.62 -6.72
C ILE A 133 15.03 3.16 -7.51
N PHE A 134 15.76 2.18 -7.00
CA PHE A 134 16.97 1.66 -7.66
C PHE A 134 16.66 0.97 -9.00
N MET A 135 15.60 0.17 -9.08
CA MET A 135 15.17 -0.43 -10.35
C MET A 135 14.74 0.61 -11.37
N GLU A 136 14.07 1.69 -10.94
CA GLU A 136 13.72 2.79 -11.85
C GLU A 136 14.95 3.54 -12.34
N ALA A 137 15.95 3.76 -11.47
CA ALA A 137 17.21 4.39 -11.86
C ALA A 137 17.96 3.55 -12.92
N LEU A 138 17.98 2.23 -12.77
CA LEU A 138 18.58 1.31 -13.75
C LEU A 138 17.85 1.26 -15.10
N GLN A 139 16.52 1.48 -15.12
CA GLN A 139 15.75 1.51 -16.36
C GLN A 139 15.93 2.80 -17.16
N ARG A 140 16.43 3.86 -16.51
CA ARG A 140 16.67 5.19 -17.12
C ARG A 140 18.12 5.40 -17.56
N SER A 141 19.04 4.49 -17.24
CA SER A 141 20.46 4.49 -17.65
C SER A 141 20.71 3.64 -18.88
#